data_AF-A0A7K8EPP2-F1
#
_entry.id   AF-A0A7K8EPP2-F1
#
_cell.length_a   1.000
_cell.length_b   1.000
_cell.length_c   1.000
_cell.angle_alpha   90.00
_cell.angle_beta   90.00
_cell.angle_gamma   90.00
#
_symmetry.space_group_name_H-M   'P 1'
#
loop_
_entity.id
_entity.type
_entity.pdbx_description
1 polymer ?
#
loop_
_entity_poly.entity_id
_entity_poly.type
_entity_poly.pdbx_seq_one_letter_code
_entity_poly.pdbx_strand_id
1 'polypeptide(L)'
;VFLSRNFRCDCGNSKFKNLQCKLLPEKGKVNSGNKYNDNFYGLYCTCKRPYPDPEDEIPDEMIQCIVCEDWFHGRHLGAVPPESGDFHEMVCQACMKHCHFLWAYASHLAVFLLVALYLPVPPLTKANSLEDAGIVLKVEENEEQKKEIKKESGVEHHDTKEEKQSEQFNEPSTSSGYCSKFLQKFPLEIAEITSEFSICKLKELQSKPFVKKDTATFWPSNWRSKLCTCEDCSKMYSELEVQFLTDECDTVLAYENKGTSDQDTERRDPLMDTLNSMNRVQQVELICEYNDLKTELTDYLRRFADEGTVVKREDIQHFFEEFQSRKRRRTNRMQYYCS
;
A
#
# COMPACT_ATOMS: atom_id res chain seq x y z
N VAL A 1 -2.80 3.07 -3.49
CA VAL A 1 -4.13 3.15 -4.15
C VAL A 1 -5.18 3.48 -3.09
N PHE A 2 -6.21 4.30 -3.38
CA PHE A 2 -7.22 4.66 -2.37
C PHE A 2 -8.54 3.94 -2.62
N LEU A 3 -9.08 3.32 -1.57
CA LEU A 3 -10.36 2.64 -1.65
C LEU A 3 -11.47 3.63 -1.35
N SER A 4 -12.41 3.76 -2.28
CA SER A 4 -13.72 4.32 -2.00
C SER A 4 -14.78 3.30 -2.40
N ARG A 5 -15.49 2.76 -1.41
CA ARG A 5 -16.46 1.70 -1.62
C ARG A 5 -17.69 2.26 -2.29
N ASN A 6 -18.23 1.47 -3.21
CA ASN A 6 -19.47 1.78 -3.93
C ASN A 6 -19.44 3.06 -4.77
N PHE A 7 -18.28 3.72 -4.90
CA PHE A 7 -18.15 4.89 -5.76
C PHE A 7 -18.13 4.47 -7.23
N ARG A 8 -18.98 5.11 -8.02
CA ARG A 8 -19.13 4.85 -9.45
C ARG A 8 -18.82 6.09 -10.26
N CYS A 9 -18.15 5.91 -11.39
CA CYS A 9 -17.85 6.99 -12.32
C CYS A 9 -19.13 7.70 -12.80
N ASP A 10 -19.16 9.02 -12.71
CA ASP A 10 -20.27 9.86 -13.19
C ASP A 10 -20.13 10.35 -14.65
N CYS A 11 -19.01 10.09 -15.32
CA CYS A 11 -18.80 10.54 -16.70
C CYS A 11 -19.96 10.09 -17.62
N GLY A 12 -20.66 11.00 -18.29
CA GLY A 12 -21.77 10.64 -19.19
C GLY A 12 -23.08 10.28 -18.51
N ASN A 13 -23.17 10.42 -17.19
CA ASN A 13 -24.47 10.49 -16.54
C ASN A 13 -24.99 11.94 -16.52
N SER A 14 -26.15 12.17 -15.89
CA SER A 14 -26.79 13.48 -15.88
C SER A 14 -26.00 14.59 -15.16
N LYS A 15 -25.03 14.25 -14.30
CA LYS A 15 -24.11 15.21 -13.66
C LYS A 15 -23.04 15.70 -14.65
N PHE A 16 -22.57 14.84 -15.55
CA PHE A 16 -21.51 15.15 -16.52
C PHE A 16 -21.93 14.81 -17.95
N LYS A 17 -22.92 15.55 -18.46
CA LYS A 17 -23.57 15.30 -19.76
C LYS A 17 -22.64 15.46 -20.97
N ASN A 18 -21.58 16.25 -20.84
CA ASN A 18 -20.68 16.57 -21.96
C ASN A 18 -19.51 15.57 -22.10
N LEU A 19 -19.47 14.55 -21.25
CA LEU A 19 -18.42 13.52 -21.25
C LEU A 19 -19.05 12.18 -21.58
N GLN A 20 -18.36 11.32 -22.34
CA GLN A 20 -18.76 9.92 -22.51
C GLN A 20 -17.83 9.05 -21.68
N CYS A 21 -18.38 8.08 -20.92
CA CYS A 21 -17.52 7.15 -20.20
C CYS A 21 -16.95 6.10 -21.15
N LYS A 22 -15.63 5.98 -21.17
CA LYS A 22 -14.90 4.98 -21.95
C LYS A 22 -14.98 3.57 -21.35
N LEU A 23 -15.16 3.46 -20.04
CA LEU A 23 -15.15 2.18 -19.32
C LEU A 23 -16.53 1.53 -19.24
N LEU A 24 -17.59 2.33 -19.09
CA LEU A 24 -18.96 1.84 -18.96
C LEU A 24 -19.92 2.80 -19.67
N PRO A 25 -20.24 2.55 -20.96
CA PRO A 25 -21.07 3.45 -21.76
C PRO A 25 -22.52 3.55 -21.26
N GLU A 26 -23.10 2.43 -20.82
CA GLU A 26 -24.48 2.37 -20.32
C GLU A 26 -24.51 2.58 -18.80
N LYS A 27 -25.24 3.60 -18.35
CA LYS A 27 -25.29 4.00 -16.95
C LYS A 27 -26.69 4.46 -16.53
N GLY A 28 -26.96 4.35 -15.23
CA GLY A 28 -28.06 5.08 -14.62
C GLY A 28 -27.89 6.59 -14.76
N LYS A 29 -29.00 7.34 -14.75
CA LYS A 29 -28.98 8.81 -14.87
C LYS A 29 -28.15 9.48 -13.77
N VAL A 30 -28.16 8.93 -12.58
CA VAL A 30 -27.41 9.40 -11.41
C VAL A 30 -26.87 8.20 -10.63
N ASN A 31 -25.72 8.36 -9.98
CA ASN A 31 -25.20 7.39 -9.03
C ASN A 31 -25.66 7.80 -7.61
N SER A 32 -26.82 7.30 -7.18
CA SER A 32 -27.36 7.60 -5.83
C SER A 32 -26.51 7.03 -4.70
N GLY A 33 -25.70 5.99 -4.97
CA GLY A 33 -24.78 5.42 -4.00
C GLY A 33 -23.47 6.20 -3.81
N ASN A 34 -23.16 7.17 -4.68
CA ASN A 34 -21.96 7.98 -4.53
C ASN A 34 -22.14 8.94 -3.35
N LYS A 35 -21.29 8.81 -2.33
CA LYS A 35 -21.21 9.75 -1.20
C LYS A 35 -20.09 10.75 -1.50
N TYR A 36 -20.43 12.03 -1.67
CA TYR A 36 -19.46 13.11 -1.89
C TYR A 36 -19.24 13.84 -0.56
N ASN A 37 -18.32 13.32 0.24
CA ASN A 37 -17.92 13.95 1.51
C ASN A 37 -16.93 15.10 1.26
N ASP A 38 -16.44 15.69 2.36
CA ASP A 38 -15.50 16.81 2.34
C ASP A 38 -14.22 16.54 1.53
N ASN A 39 -13.78 15.27 1.43
CA ASN A 39 -12.65 14.88 0.60
C ASN A 39 -12.81 15.32 -0.87
N PHE A 40 -14.05 15.30 -1.39
CA PHE A 40 -14.34 15.73 -2.77
C PHE A 40 -14.19 17.23 -2.97
N TYR A 41 -14.30 18.00 -1.88
CA TYR A 41 -14.08 19.44 -1.86
C TYR A 41 -12.64 19.79 -1.45
N GLY A 42 -11.77 18.78 -1.32
CA GLY A 42 -10.39 18.97 -0.90
C GLY A 42 -10.26 19.39 0.55
N LEU A 43 -11.21 19.02 1.41
CA LEU A 43 -11.17 19.29 2.85
C LEU A 43 -11.11 17.98 3.61
N TYR A 44 -10.18 17.87 4.54
CA TYR A 44 -9.88 16.62 5.21
C TYR A 44 -9.85 16.78 6.73
N CYS A 45 -9.88 15.63 7.40
CA CYS A 45 -9.72 15.49 8.83
C CYS A 45 -10.84 16.20 9.62
N THR A 46 -10.78 16.11 10.95
CA THR A 46 -11.66 16.88 11.84
C THR A 46 -11.40 18.38 11.76
N CYS A 47 -10.21 18.80 11.29
CA CYS A 47 -9.84 20.21 11.15
C CYS A 47 -10.38 20.88 9.88
N LYS A 48 -10.91 20.12 8.91
CA LYS A 48 -11.48 20.63 7.65
C LYS A 48 -10.53 21.55 6.89
N ARG A 49 -9.28 21.10 6.77
CA ARG A 49 -8.22 21.81 6.05
C ARG A 49 -7.84 21.09 4.75
N PRO A 50 -7.33 21.80 3.73
CA PRO A 50 -6.82 21.17 2.52
C PRO A 50 -5.54 20.38 2.75
N TYR A 51 -5.15 19.59 1.77
CA TYR A 51 -3.87 18.88 1.78
C TYR A 51 -3.22 18.88 0.39
N PRO A 52 -1.95 19.30 0.26
CA PRO A 52 -1.14 19.96 1.29
C PRO A 52 -1.76 21.29 1.74
N ASP A 53 -1.71 21.60 3.04
CA ASP A 53 -2.22 22.88 3.56
C ASP A 53 -1.12 23.95 3.46
N PRO A 54 -1.29 25.02 2.66
CA PRO A 54 -0.28 26.07 2.53
C PRO A 54 -0.07 26.88 3.82
N GLU A 55 -1.01 26.83 4.77
CA GLU A 55 -0.93 27.49 6.07
C GLU A 55 -0.38 26.58 7.18
N ASP A 56 -0.15 25.30 6.88
CA ASP A 56 0.35 24.33 7.85
C ASP A 56 1.78 23.93 7.49
N GLU A 57 2.73 24.47 8.25
CA GLU A 57 4.15 24.18 8.08
C GLU A 57 4.55 22.81 8.63
N ILE A 58 3.64 22.11 9.34
CA ILE A 58 3.93 20.81 9.96
C ILE A 58 3.59 19.70 8.97
N PRO A 59 4.59 19.06 8.33
CA PRO A 59 4.35 17.90 7.50
C PRO A 59 3.71 16.79 8.34
N ASP A 60 2.64 16.21 7.82
CA ASP A 60 1.91 15.10 8.47
C ASP A 60 1.59 14.04 7.42
N GLU A 61 1.75 12.79 7.81
CA GLU A 61 1.25 11.68 7.02
C GLU A 61 -0.24 11.52 7.32
N MET A 62 -1.07 11.73 6.30
CA MET A 62 -2.51 11.50 6.47
C MET A 62 -2.83 10.01 6.39
N ILE A 63 -3.69 9.54 7.28
CA ILE A 63 -4.11 8.15 7.36
C ILE A 63 -5.62 8.07 7.08
N GLN A 64 -6.02 7.21 6.14
CA GLN A 64 -7.42 7.01 5.80
C GLN A 64 -8.12 6.10 6.82
N CYS A 65 -9.30 6.50 7.29
CA CYS A 65 -10.15 5.62 8.07
C CYS A 65 -10.86 4.63 7.16
N ILE A 66 -10.75 3.33 7.46
CA ILE A 66 -11.37 2.29 6.62
C ILE A 66 -12.90 2.25 6.68
N VAL A 67 -13.54 2.90 7.67
CA VAL A 67 -15.01 2.88 7.82
C VAL A 67 -15.67 4.07 7.12
N CYS A 68 -15.20 5.29 7.39
CA CYS A 68 -15.79 6.50 6.78
C CYS A 68 -15.08 6.97 5.50
N GLU A 69 -13.94 6.37 5.16
CA GLU A 69 -13.12 6.70 3.97
C GLU A 69 -12.58 8.15 3.98
N ASP A 70 -12.67 8.83 5.12
CA ASP A 70 -12.11 10.16 5.38
C ASP A 70 -10.63 10.06 5.79
N TRP A 71 -9.86 11.11 5.48
CA TRP A 71 -8.43 11.22 5.74
C TRP A 71 -8.17 12.04 6.98
N PHE A 72 -7.23 11.60 7.83
CA PHE A 72 -6.94 12.25 9.09
C PHE A 72 -5.44 12.51 9.24
N HIS A 73 -5.08 13.71 9.67
CA HIS A 73 -3.74 14.01 10.17
C HIS A 73 -3.43 13.13 11.38
N GLY A 74 -2.21 12.58 11.47
CA GLY A 74 -1.80 11.73 12.58
C GLY A 74 -2.01 12.40 13.94
N ARG A 75 -1.69 13.70 14.03
CA ARG A 75 -1.87 14.52 15.25
C ARG A 75 -3.32 14.72 15.71
N HIS A 76 -4.30 14.52 14.83
CA HIS A 76 -5.72 14.72 15.13
C HIS A 76 -6.47 13.41 15.42
N LEU A 77 -5.77 12.29 15.53
CA LEU A 77 -6.36 10.97 15.82
C LEU A 77 -6.60 10.69 17.31
N GLY A 78 -6.10 11.56 18.19
CA GLY A 78 -6.12 11.35 19.64
C GLY A 78 -5.21 10.23 20.14
N ALA A 79 -4.49 9.56 19.24
CA ALA A 79 -3.46 8.58 19.51
C ALA A 79 -2.29 8.83 18.56
N VAL A 80 -1.07 8.60 19.03
CA VAL A 80 0.12 8.64 18.17
C VAL A 80 0.06 7.42 17.24
N PRO A 81 0.07 7.61 15.91
CA PRO A 81 0.18 6.49 14.98
C PRO A 81 1.43 5.66 15.27
N PRO A 82 1.34 4.32 15.25
CA PRO A 82 2.53 3.46 15.26
C PRO A 82 3.44 3.77 14.05
N GLU A 83 4.68 3.30 14.10
CA GLU A 83 5.60 3.46 12.97
C GLU A 83 5.05 2.76 11.71
N SER A 84 5.36 3.32 10.53
CA SER A 84 4.88 2.79 9.26
C SER A 84 5.32 1.34 9.09
N GLY A 85 4.35 0.43 8.91
CA GLY A 85 4.57 -1.02 8.83
C GLY A 85 4.05 -1.82 10.03
N ASP A 86 3.89 -1.19 11.20
CA ASP A 86 3.35 -1.85 12.40
C ASP A 86 1.82 -2.04 12.33
N PHE A 87 1.15 -1.23 11.53
CA PHE A 87 -0.28 -1.30 11.28
C PHE A 87 -0.57 -1.32 9.78
N HIS A 88 -1.73 -1.86 9.43
CA HIS A 88 -2.18 -1.93 8.04
C HIS A 88 -3.44 -1.09 7.83
N GLU A 89 -4.23 -0.89 8.88
CA GLU A 89 -5.50 -0.16 8.79
C GLU A 89 -5.80 0.65 10.03
N MET A 90 -6.61 1.70 9.87
CA MET A 90 -7.00 2.59 10.94
C MET A 90 -8.52 2.79 10.92
N VAL A 91 -9.12 2.76 12.11
CA VAL A 91 -10.51 3.19 12.33
C VAL A 91 -10.49 4.41 13.23
N CYS A 92 -11.02 5.53 12.74
CA CYS A 92 -11.00 6.80 13.46
C CYS A 92 -11.88 6.75 14.72
N GLN A 93 -11.67 7.69 15.64
CA GLN A 93 -12.40 7.79 16.90
C GLN A 93 -13.93 7.77 16.70
N ALA A 94 -14.46 8.55 15.76
CA ALA A 94 -15.90 8.61 15.49
C ALA A 94 -16.45 7.26 14.98
N CYS A 95 -15.71 6.57 14.12
CA CYS A 95 -16.10 5.26 13.62
C CYS A 95 -15.95 4.16 14.69
N MET A 96 -14.97 4.25 15.60
CA MET A 96 -14.89 3.34 16.75
C MET A 96 -16.04 3.55 17.73
N LYS A 97 -16.55 4.79 17.87
CA LYS A 97 -17.81 5.05 18.58
C LYS A 97 -18.97 4.40 17.82
N HIS A 98 -19.16 4.68 16.54
CA HIS A 98 -20.27 4.09 15.77
C HIS A 98 -20.25 2.54 15.78
N CYS A 99 -19.08 1.95 15.55
CA CYS A 99 -18.84 0.51 15.53
C CYS A 99 -18.39 0.00 16.90
N HIS A 100 -19.21 0.20 17.94
CA HIS A 100 -18.85 -0.12 19.33
C HIS A 100 -18.36 -1.56 19.57
N PHE A 101 -18.78 -2.52 18.74
CA PHE A 101 -18.33 -3.92 18.85
C PHE A 101 -16.82 -4.08 18.65
N LEU A 102 -16.19 -3.16 17.91
CA LEU A 102 -14.75 -3.18 17.64
C LEU A 102 -13.91 -3.02 18.92
N TRP A 103 -14.43 -2.40 19.98
CA TRP A 103 -13.70 -2.27 21.25
C TRP A 103 -13.35 -3.60 21.91
N ALA A 104 -14.23 -4.59 21.77
CA ALA A 104 -13.99 -5.94 22.26
C ALA A 104 -12.82 -6.61 21.52
N TYR A 105 -12.70 -6.37 20.21
CA TYR A 105 -11.60 -6.86 19.39
C TYR A 105 -10.30 -6.08 19.62
N ALA A 106 -10.39 -4.75 19.71
CA ALA A 106 -9.25 -3.86 19.88
C ALA A 106 -8.45 -4.19 21.13
N SER A 107 -9.12 -4.62 22.21
CA SER A 107 -8.47 -5.01 23.46
C SER A 107 -7.59 -6.27 23.37
N HIS A 108 -7.62 -6.98 22.24
CA HIS A 108 -6.79 -8.17 21.99
C HIS A 108 -5.94 -8.06 20.73
N LEU A 109 -6.33 -7.23 19.77
CA LEU A 109 -5.75 -7.23 18.42
C LEU A 109 -5.11 -5.89 18.02
N ALA A 110 -5.43 -4.78 18.68
CA ALA A 110 -4.90 -3.48 18.27
C ALA A 110 -3.38 -3.40 18.48
N VAL A 111 -2.69 -2.75 17.54
CA VAL A 111 -1.21 -2.69 17.46
C VAL A 111 -0.58 -2.11 18.73
N PHE A 112 -1.24 -1.15 19.37
CA PHE A 112 -0.77 -0.52 20.61
C PHE A 112 -0.49 -1.52 21.76
N LEU A 113 -1.20 -2.65 21.80
CA LEU A 113 -0.98 -3.68 22.83
C LEU A 113 0.19 -4.60 22.49
N LEU A 114 0.50 -4.79 21.21
CA LEU A 114 1.63 -5.61 20.78
C LEU A 114 2.94 -4.89 21.13
N VAL A 115 3.05 -3.59 20.85
CA VAL A 115 4.27 -2.81 21.18
C VAL A 115 4.56 -2.78 22.69
N ALA A 116 3.54 -2.68 23.54
CA ALA A 116 3.68 -2.71 25.00
C ALA A 116 4.12 -4.07 25.57
N LEU A 117 3.92 -5.17 24.85
CA LEU A 117 4.36 -6.52 25.25
C LEU A 117 5.80 -6.83 24.82
N TYR A 118 6.37 -6.08 23.87
CA TYR A 118 7.71 -6.29 23.31
C TYR A 118 8.76 -5.27 23.75
N LEU A 119 8.37 -4.20 24.46
CA LEU A 119 9.32 -3.31 25.14
C LEU A 119 9.74 -3.91 26.50
N PRO A 120 11.04 -4.10 26.77
CA PRO A 120 11.50 -4.49 28.11
C PRO A 120 11.18 -3.34 29.08
N VAL A 121 10.22 -3.57 29.98
CA VAL A 121 9.90 -2.64 31.07
C VAL A 121 11.06 -2.67 32.07
N PRO A 122 11.74 -1.54 32.37
CA PRO A 122 12.65 -1.48 33.51
C PRO A 122 11.83 -1.69 34.79
N PRO A 123 12.32 -2.45 35.78
CA PRO A 123 11.55 -2.72 36.99
C PRO A 123 11.32 -1.42 37.76
N LEU A 124 10.07 -0.95 37.77
CA LEU A 124 9.66 0.18 38.60
C LEU A 124 9.54 -0.30 40.05
N THR A 125 10.48 0.13 40.89
CA THR A 125 10.40 0.02 42.34
C THR A 125 9.21 0.85 42.85
N LYS A 126 8.38 0.22 43.68
CA LYS A 126 7.27 0.89 44.37
C LYS A 126 7.79 1.98 45.31
N ALA A 127 7.27 3.21 45.17
CA ALA A 127 6.93 4.09 46.29
C ALA A 127 6.08 5.29 45.84
N ASN A 128 4.85 5.31 46.36
CA ASN A 128 4.00 6.42 46.83
C ASN A 128 3.73 7.71 46.00
N SER A 129 2.44 8.04 46.01
CA SER A 129 1.68 9.23 45.61
C SER A 129 2.22 10.61 46.02
N LEU A 130 2.14 11.61 45.12
CA LEU A 130 1.23 12.79 45.17
C LEU A 130 1.58 13.82 44.04
N GLU A 131 0.54 14.23 43.31
CA GLU A 131 0.14 15.60 42.89
C GLU A 131 1.14 16.63 42.31
N ASP A 132 0.83 17.04 41.06
CA ASP A 132 0.85 18.37 40.41
C ASP A 132 2.06 19.32 40.55
N ALA A 133 2.69 19.64 39.41
CA ALA A 133 3.15 20.98 38.98
C ALA A 133 4.06 20.88 37.74
N GLY A 134 3.73 21.62 36.68
CA GLY A 134 4.61 21.78 35.52
C GLY A 134 5.87 22.59 35.83
N ILE A 135 6.94 22.35 35.06
CA ILE A 135 8.06 23.27 34.81
C ILE A 135 8.69 22.90 33.45
N VAL A 136 9.21 23.94 32.84
CA VAL A 136 9.60 24.15 31.45
C VAL A 136 11.14 24.10 31.31
N LEU A 137 11.62 23.78 30.09
CA LEU A 137 12.94 24.05 29.48
C LEU A 137 14.18 23.24 29.93
N LYS A 138 14.86 22.59 28.96
CA LYS A 138 15.95 23.21 28.17
C LYS A 138 16.49 22.29 27.06
N VAL A 139 16.68 22.90 25.89
CA VAL A 139 17.44 22.40 24.73
C VAL A 139 18.92 22.50 25.03
N GLU A 140 19.69 21.47 24.70
CA GLU A 140 21.11 21.60 24.33
C GLU A 140 21.39 20.70 23.11
N GLU A 141 21.87 21.34 22.04
CA GLU A 141 22.41 20.74 20.83
C GLU A 141 23.84 20.23 21.08
N ASN A 142 24.23 19.11 20.45
CA ASN A 142 25.54 18.97 19.81
C ASN A 142 25.64 17.71 18.92
N GLU A 143 25.64 17.96 17.61
CA GLU A 143 26.64 17.58 16.59
C GLU A 143 27.33 16.20 16.61
N GLU A 144 27.09 15.49 15.50
CA GLU A 144 27.96 14.67 14.64
C GLU A 144 29.18 13.90 15.18
N GLN A 145 29.26 12.61 14.81
CA GLN A 145 30.46 12.10 14.13
C GLN A 145 30.23 10.80 13.30
N LYS A 146 30.52 10.93 12.00
CA LYS A 146 30.77 9.90 10.98
C LYS A 146 31.86 8.89 11.39
N LYS A 147 31.75 7.65 10.89
CA LYS A 147 32.91 6.89 10.38
C LYS A 147 32.51 5.80 9.37
N GLU A 148 33.10 5.91 8.18
CA GLU A 148 33.05 4.97 7.06
C GLU A 148 34.09 3.83 7.17
N ILE A 149 33.68 2.64 6.70
CA ILE A 149 34.31 1.67 5.78
C ILE A 149 35.75 1.16 6.04
N LYS A 150 35.90 -0.18 5.99
CA LYS A 150 36.96 -0.88 5.22
C LYS A 150 36.57 -2.30 4.80
N LYS A 151 36.83 -2.59 3.51
CA LYS A 151 36.77 -3.88 2.79
C LYS A 151 38.05 -4.70 3.00
N GLU A 152 37.98 -6.02 2.75
CA GLU A 152 38.92 -6.91 2.01
C GLU A 152 38.42 -8.38 2.13
N SER A 153 37.94 -9.05 1.06
CA SER A 153 38.64 -10.01 0.17
C SER A 153 39.35 -11.19 0.88
N GLY A 154 39.23 -12.48 0.53
CA GLY A 154 38.56 -13.23 -0.54
C GLY A 154 38.91 -14.74 -0.48
N VAL A 155 38.28 -15.54 -1.37
CA VAL A 155 38.72 -16.83 -1.99
C VAL A 155 38.64 -18.14 -1.16
N GLU A 156 37.59 -18.95 -1.36
CA GLU A 156 37.43 -20.21 -2.15
C GLU A 156 37.91 -21.53 -1.49
N HIS A 157 37.00 -22.50 -1.35
CA HIS A 157 37.12 -23.78 -2.07
C HIS A 157 35.79 -24.55 -2.18
N HIS A 158 35.69 -25.21 -3.32
CA HIS A 158 34.63 -25.97 -3.98
C HIS A 158 34.33 -27.33 -3.31
N ASP A 159 33.09 -27.80 -3.35
CA ASP A 159 32.83 -29.15 -3.87
C ASP A 159 31.39 -29.39 -4.37
N THR A 160 31.33 -30.16 -5.44
CA THR A 160 30.27 -30.33 -6.44
C THR A 160 29.39 -31.54 -6.12
N LYS A 161 28.09 -31.51 -6.50
CA LYS A 161 27.45 -32.64 -7.20
C LYS A 161 26.06 -32.34 -7.79
N GLU A 162 26.09 -32.31 -9.13
CA GLU A 162 25.21 -33.00 -10.10
C GLU A 162 23.69 -32.78 -10.11
N GLU A 163 23.27 -32.18 -11.23
CA GLU A 163 21.94 -32.09 -11.80
C GLU A 163 21.36 -33.45 -12.24
N LYS A 164 20.03 -33.51 -12.32
CA LYS A 164 19.36 -34.22 -13.42
C LYS A 164 18.06 -33.52 -13.80
N GLN A 165 18.07 -32.95 -15.01
CA GLN A 165 16.90 -32.47 -15.75
C GLN A 165 16.09 -33.65 -16.32
N SER A 166 14.78 -33.42 -16.50
CA SER A 166 14.05 -33.97 -17.65
C SER A 166 12.85 -33.07 -17.97
N GLU A 167 12.91 -32.42 -19.13
CA GLU A 167 11.81 -31.73 -19.82
C GLU A 167 10.93 -32.72 -20.61
N GLN A 168 9.62 -32.46 -20.73
CA GLN A 168 8.97 -32.25 -22.05
C GLN A 168 7.46 -31.87 -21.95
N PHE A 169 7.13 -30.67 -22.47
CA PHE A 169 6.02 -30.20 -23.34
C PHE A 169 4.85 -31.16 -23.69
N ASN A 170 3.57 -30.76 -23.89
CA ASN A 170 2.96 -29.60 -24.58
C ASN A 170 1.49 -29.32 -24.15
N GLU A 171 1.11 -28.04 -24.32
CA GLU A 171 -0.15 -27.24 -24.38
C GLU A 171 -1.50 -27.82 -24.94
N PRO A 172 -2.62 -27.05 -25.06
CA PRO A 172 -3.05 -25.78 -24.39
C PRO A 172 -4.53 -25.81 -23.88
N SER A 173 -4.95 -24.79 -23.12
CA SER A 173 -6.19 -23.98 -23.34
C SER A 173 -6.92 -23.51 -22.07
N THR A 174 -7.07 -22.18 -21.99
CA THR A 174 -8.26 -21.39 -21.60
C THR A 174 -9.24 -21.95 -20.55
N SER A 175 -9.36 -21.28 -19.39
CA SER A 175 -10.61 -20.65 -18.92
C SER A 175 -10.55 -20.15 -17.46
N SER A 176 -10.96 -18.89 -17.29
CA SER A 176 -11.85 -18.41 -16.22
C SER A 176 -11.64 -18.95 -14.78
N GLY A 177 -10.80 -18.27 -14.00
CA GLY A 177 -10.69 -18.48 -12.56
C GLY A 177 -11.87 -17.92 -11.78
N TYR A 178 -12.97 -18.66 -11.74
CA TYR A 178 -13.95 -18.59 -10.64
C TYR A 178 -13.38 -19.40 -9.48
N CYS A 179 -13.15 -18.78 -8.31
CA CYS A 179 -12.77 -19.50 -7.10
C CYS A 179 -13.99 -20.28 -6.59
N SER A 180 -14.11 -21.55 -7.00
CA SER A 180 -15.14 -22.47 -6.51
C SER A 180 -14.52 -23.68 -5.81
N LYS A 181 -14.96 -23.81 -4.55
CA LYS A 181 -14.78 -24.86 -3.55
C LYS A 181 -14.79 -26.28 -4.15
N PHE A 182 -13.80 -27.10 -3.80
CA PHE A 182 -13.83 -28.55 -4.03
C PHE A 182 -14.47 -29.24 -2.81
N LEU A 183 -15.69 -29.75 -3.00
CA LEU A 183 -16.37 -30.68 -2.10
C LEU A 183 -15.95 -32.10 -2.47
N GLN A 184 -15.55 -32.91 -1.48
CA GLN A 184 -15.54 -34.37 -1.62
C GLN A 184 -16.50 -34.97 -0.59
N LYS A 185 -17.57 -35.59 -1.09
CA LYS A 185 -18.56 -36.37 -0.32
C LYS A 185 -18.04 -37.80 -0.11
N PHE A 186 -18.36 -38.39 1.05
CA PHE A 186 -19.09 -39.66 1.27
C PHE A 186 -18.91 -40.12 2.75
N PRO A 187 -19.80 -40.93 3.33
CA PRO A 187 -21.27 -40.91 3.36
C PRO A 187 -21.85 -40.73 4.79
N LEU A 188 -23.15 -40.43 4.87
CA LEU A 188 -23.95 -40.30 6.09
C LEU A 188 -24.03 -41.61 6.90
N GLU A 189 -23.97 -41.47 8.22
CA GLU A 189 -24.74 -42.29 9.15
C GLU A 189 -25.38 -41.38 10.21
N ILE A 190 -26.68 -41.57 10.44
CA ILE A 190 -27.56 -40.72 11.24
C ILE A 190 -27.51 -41.17 12.70
N ALA A 191 -27.12 -40.28 13.62
CA ALA A 191 -27.56 -40.35 15.02
C ALA A 191 -27.44 -38.98 15.72
N GLU A 192 -28.59 -38.53 16.25
CA GLU A 192 -28.81 -37.58 17.35
C GLU A 192 -28.46 -36.10 17.16
N ILE A 193 -29.53 -35.34 16.94
CA ILE A 193 -29.58 -33.87 16.95
C ILE A 193 -29.27 -33.38 18.38
N THR A 194 -28.02 -32.97 18.60
CA THR A 194 -27.75 -31.81 19.44
C THR A 194 -27.07 -30.77 18.55
N SER A 195 -27.78 -29.67 18.30
CA SER A 195 -27.26 -28.52 17.57
C SER A 195 -25.99 -28.03 18.27
N GLU A 196 -24.82 -28.28 17.67
CA GLU A 196 -23.58 -27.62 18.06
C GLU A 196 -23.75 -26.11 17.86
N PHE A 197 -24.17 -25.42 18.91
CA PHE A 197 -24.20 -23.97 18.92
C PHE A 197 -22.75 -23.48 18.87
N SER A 198 -22.29 -23.08 17.68
CA SER A 198 -21.03 -22.34 17.56
C SER A 198 -21.11 -21.09 18.44
N ILE A 199 -20.27 -21.05 19.47
CA ILE A 199 -20.26 -19.94 20.44
C ILE A 199 -19.81 -18.68 19.70
N CYS A 200 -20.60 -17.60 19.84
CA CYS A 200 -20.27 -16.32 19.21
C CYS A 200 -19.02 -15.72 19.85
N LYS A 201 -17.93 -15.66 19.08
CA LYS A 201 -16.65 -15.09 19.51
C LYS A 201 -16.76 -13.64 19.99
N LEU A 202 -17.60 -12.81 19.35
CA LEU A 202 -17.82 -11.43 19.80
C LEU A 202 -18.42 -11.41 21.22
N LYS A 203 -19.44 -12.23 21.48
CA LYS A 203 -20.06 -12.34 22.81
C LYS A 203 -19.06 -12.86 23.85
N GLU A 204 -18.18 -13.79 23.48
CA GLU A 204 -17.09 -14.25 24.35
C GLU A 204 -16.13 -13.10 24.70
N LEU A 205 -15.69 -12.31 23.73
CA LEU A 205 -14.80 -11.16 23.98
C LEU A 205 -15.48 -10.07 24.81
N GLN A 206 -16.77 -9.83 24.58
CA GLN A 206 -17.57 -8.86 25.35
C GLN A 206 -17.77 -9.27 26.82
N SER A 207 -17.63 -10.56 27.15
CA SER A 207 -17.70 -11.05 28.54
C SER A 207 -16.45 -10.69 29.37
N LYS A 208 -15.34 -10.37 28.70
CA LYS A 208 -14.08 -9.95 29.33
C LYS A 208 -14.07 -8.42 29.49
N PRO A 209 -13.42 -7.87 30.51
CA PRO A 209 -13.26 -6.43 30.65
C PRO A 209 -12.41 -5.89 29.49
N PHE A 210 -12.93 -4.87 28.80
CA PHE A 210 -12.23 -4.19 27.71
C PHE A 210 -12.28 -2.67 27.93
N VAL A 211 -11.24 -1.97 27.47
CA VAL A 211 -11.13 -0.52 27.64
C VAL A 211 -11.61 0.17 26.37
N LYS A 212 -12.54 1.12 26.53
CA LYS A 212 -12.93 2.04 25.47
C LYS A 212 -12.02 3.25 25.56
N LYS A 213 -11.15 3.43 24.58
CA LYS A 213 -10.30 4.63 24.48
C LYS A 213 -10.96 5.61 23.55
N ASP A 214 -11.04 6.89 23.90
CA ASP A 214 -11.68 7.86 23.03
C ASP A 214 -10.72 8.38 21.92
N THR A 215 -10.13 7.45 21.16
CA THR A 215 -9.06 7.70 20.18
C THR A 215 -9.23 6.81 18.95
N ALA A 216 -8.47 7.07 17.88
CA ALA A 216 -8.36 6.14 16.77
C ALA A 216 -7.74 4.81 17.20
N THR A 217 -8.01 3.75 16.43
CA THR A 217 -7.48 2.40 16.64
C THR A 217 -6.79 1.91 15.36
N PHE A 218 -5.59 1.34 15.54
CA PHE A 218 -4.74 0.82 14.47
C PHE A 218 -4.73 -0.71 14.52
N TRP A 219 -4.88 -1.34 13.36
CA TRP A 219 -5.11 -2.78 13.22
C TRP A 219 -4.00 -3.46 12.40
N PRO A 220 -3.58 -4.68 12.78
CA PRO A 220 -2.63 -5.50 12.02
C PRO A 220 -3.32 -6.16 10.81
N SER A 221 -2.55 -6.58 9.80
CA SER A 221 -3.07 -7.12 8.51
C SER A 221 -4.15 -8.21 8.63
N ASN A 222 -4.06 -9.08 9.62
CA ASN A 222 -4.94 -10.26 9.74
C ASN A 222 -6.14 -10.06 10.68
N TRP A 223 -6.42 -8.84 11.14
CA TRP A 223 -7.47 -8.61 12.14
C TRP A 223 -8.88 -8.95 11.62
N ARG A 224 -9.16 -8.73 10.33
CA ARG A 224 -10.45 -9.08 9.69
C ARG A 224 -10.81 -10.56 9.87
N SER A 225 -9.83 -11.46 9.68
CA SER A 225 -9.98 -12.92 9.88
C SER A 225 -10.40 -13.31 11.30
N LYS A 226 -10.23 -12.40 12.27
CA LYS A 226 -10.56 -12.62 13.68
C LYS A 226 -11.98 -12.17 14.03
N LEU A 227 -12.69 -11.46 13.15
CA LEU A 227 -14.07 -11.06 13.36
C LEU A 227 -14.99 -12.28 13.37
N CYS A 228 -16.03 -12.24 14.20
CA CYS A 228 -17.02 -13.30 14.27
C CYS A 228 -17.95 -13.20 13.07
N THR A 229 -18.26 -14.34 12.45
CA THR A 229 -19.12 -14.44 11.26
C THR A 229 -20.41 -15.23 11.53
N CYS A 230 -20.81 -15.36 12.81
CA CYS A 230 -22.11 -15.95 13.14
C CYS A 230 -23.27 -15.10 12.59
N GLU A 231 -24.47 -15.67 12.56
CA GLU A 231 -25.68 -15.01 12.03
C GLU A 231 -25.96 -13.68 12.74
N ASP A 232 -25.91 -13.66 14.08
CA ASP A 232 -26.09 -12.44 14.88
C ASP A 232 -25.09 -11.33 14.51
N CYS A 233 -23.81 -11.67 14.38
CA CYS A 233 -22.76 -10.70 14.06
C CYS A 233 -22.90 -10.21 12.62
N SER A 234 -23.21 -11.12 11.69
CA SER A 234 -23.42 -10.77 10.28
C SER A 234 -24.60 -9.80 10.12
N LYS A 235 -25.70 -10.03 10.85
CA LYS A 235 -26.84 -9.12 10.89
C LYS A 235 -26.46 -7.75 11.45
N MET A 236 -25.75 -7.72 12.58
CA MET A 236 -25.25 -6.48 13.18
C MET A 236 -24.34 -5.70 12.24
N TYR A 237 -23.41 -6.36 11.53
CA TYR A 237 -22.53 -5.68 10.56
C TYR A 237 -23.33 -5.07 9.41
N SER A 238 -24.36 -5.77 8.91
CA SER A 238 -25.24 -5.26 7.87
C SER A 238 -26.05 -4.05 8.34
N GLU A 239 -26.59 -4.07 9.56
CA GLU A 239 -27.34 -2.96 10.16
C GLU A 239 -26.46 -1.71 10.35
N LEU A 240 -25.16 -1.90 10.63
CA LEU A 240 -24.18 -0.83 10.74
C LEU A 240 -23.52 -0.44 9.40
N GLU A 241 -23.94 -1.03 8.27
CA GLU A 241 -23.34 -0.83 6.94
C GLU A 241 -21.82 -1.15 6.87
N VAL A 242 -21.32 -2.06 7.70
CA VAL A 242 -19.89 -2.45 7.79
C VAL A 242 -19.61 -3.92 7.50
N GLN A 243 -20.48 -4.59 6.75
CA GLN A 243 -20.30 -6.00 6.36
C GLN A 243 -18.98 -6.25 5.62
N PHE A 244 -18.44 -5.26 4.91
CA PHE A 244 -17.15 -5.34 4.23
C PHE A 244 -15.96 -5.59 5.17
N LEU A 245 -16.09 -5.34 6.48
CA LEU A 245 -15.01 -5.59 7.44
C LEU A 245 -14.64 -7.08 7.54
N THR A 246 -15.51 -8.00 7.12
CA THR A 246 -15.21 -9.43 7.08
C THR A 246 -14.59 -9.89 5.76
N ASP A 247 -14.52 -9.03 4.75
CA ASP A 247 -13.94 -9.36 3.45
C ASP A 247 -12.43 -9.06 3.43
N GLU A 248 -11.61 -10.11 3.32
CA GLU A 248 -10.15 -9.98 3.25
C GLU A 248 -9.66 -9.40 1.92
N CYS A 249 -10.48 -9.47 0.87
CA CYS A 249 -10.21 -8.84 -0.42
C CYS A 249 -10.50 -7.33 -0.40
N ASP A 250 -11.16 -6.83 0.64
CA ASP A 250 -11.48 -5.40 0.83
C ASP A 250 -10.38 -4.70 1.68
N THR A 251 -9.11 -5.01 1.37
CA THR A 251 -7.92 -4.34 1.95
C THR A 251 -7.20 -3.58 0.85
N VAL A 252 -6.56 -2.44 1.17
CA VAL A 252 -5.73 -1.71 0.19
C VAL A 252 -4.67 -2.64 -0.41
N LEU A 253 -4.04 -3.45 0.44
CA LEU A 253 -3.04 -4.45 0.06
C LEU A 253 -3.59 -5.46 -0.96
N ALA A 254 -4.80 -6.00 -0.77
CA ALA A 254 -5.40 -6.93 -1.74
C ALA A 254 -5.65 -6.27 -3.10
N TYR A 255 -6.08 -5.00 -3.12
CA TYR A 255 -6.26 -4.26 -4.37
C TYR A 255 -4.93 -3.94 -5.06
N GLU A 256 -3.91 -3.56 -4.32
CA GLU A 256 -2.57 -3.30 -4.86
C GLU A 256 -1.98 -4.58 -5.46
N ASN A 257 -2.08 -5.70 -4.74
CA ASN A 257 -1.64 -7.02 -5.23
C ASN A 257 -2.39 -7.46 -6.49
N LYS A 258 -3.69 -7.15 -6.58
CA LYS A 258 -4.48 -7.43 -7.79
C LYS A 258 -4.03 -6.59 -8.98
N GLY A 259 -3.75 -5.30 -8.74
CA GLY A 259 -3.22 -4.40 -9.77
C GLY A 259 -1.83 -4.80 -10.28
N THR A 260 -1.02 -5.47 -9.46
CA THR A 260 0.27 -6.02 -9.88
C THR A 260 0.14 -7.39 -10.56
N SER A 261 -0.75 -8.28 -10.11
CA SER A 261 -0.94 -9.59 -10.75
C SER A 261 -1.53 -9.50 -12.16
N ASP A 262 -2.43 -8.53 -12.37
CA ASP A 262 -2.99 -8.24 -13.71
C ASP A 262 -1.93 -7.58 -14.62
N GLN A 263 -0.96 -6.85 -14.05
CA GLN A 263 0.20 -6.36 -14.81
C GLN A 263 1.26 -7.43 -15.07
N ASP A 264 1.46 -8.42 -14.20
CA ASP A 264 2.43 -9.50 -14.47
C ASP A 264 1.97 -10.44 -15.60
N THR A 265 0.65 -10.54 -15.83
CA THR A 265 0.09 -11.34 -16.93
C THR A 265 0.03 -10.60 -18.26
N GLU A 266 -0.07 -9.26 -18.28
CA GLU A 266 -0.10 -8.45 -19.52
C GLU A 266 1.19 -7.64 -19.79
N ARG A 267 2.10 -7.53 -18.82
CA ARG A 267 3.26 -6.63 -18.89
C ARG A 267 4.52 -7.28 -18.31
N ARG A 268 4.94 -8.40 -18.90
CA ARG A 268 6.38 -8.61 -19.05
C ARG A 268 6.90 -7.40 -19.82
N ASP A 269 7.67 -6.53 -19.15
CA ASP A 269 8.24 -5.34 -19.78
C ASP A 269 9.01 -5.79 -21.03
N PRO A 270 8.57 -5.42 -22.25
CA PRO A 270 9.24 -5.85 -23.47
C PRO A 270 10.71 -5.48 -23.46
N LEU A 271 11.09 -4.40 -22.75
CA LEU A 271 12.47 -4.01 -22.55
C LEU A 271 13.22 -5.03 -21.68
N MET A 272 12.63 -5.51 -20.59
CA MET A 272 13.25 -6.52 -19.71
C MET A 272 13.32 -7.88 -20.39
N ASP A 273 12.33 -8.26 -21.19
CA ASP A 273 12.38 -9.48 -22.00
C ASP A 273 13.43 -9.40 -23.12
N THR A 274 13.55 -8.23 -23.76
CA THR A 274 14.56 -7.97 -24.78
C THR A 274 15.96 -7.94 -24.14
N LEU A 275 16.13 -7.35 -22.96
CA LEU A 275 17.38 -7.39 -22.21
C LEU A 275 17.74 -8.83 -21.83
N ASN A 276 16.81 -9.57 -21.22
CA ASN A 276 17.04 -10.94 -20.80
C ASN A 276 17.32 -11.92 -21.96
N SER A 277 16.86 -11.61 -23.18
CA SER A 277 17.17 -12.40 -24.38
C SER A 277 18.53 -12.08 -25.02
N MET A 278 19.14 -10.94 -24.70
CA MET A 278 20.49 -10.59 -25.19
C MET A 278 21.58 -11.26 -24.36
N ASN A 279 22.78 -11.42 -24.93
CA ASN A 279 23.93 -11.86 -24.13
C ASN A 279 24.38 -10.76 -23.15
N ARG A 280 25.06 -11.15 -22.05
CA ARG A 280 25.45 -10.21 -20.98
C ARG A 280 26.28 -9.03 -21.47
N VAL A 281 27.07 -9.19 -22.53
CA VAL A 281 27.89 -8.10 -23.09
C VAL A 281 26.99 -7.08 -23.80
N GLN A 282 26.06 -7.54 -24.63
CA GLN A 282 25.08 -6.69 -25.32
C GLN A 282 24.12 -6.00 -24.34
N GLN A 283 23.71 -6.70 -23.28
CA GLN A 283 22.90 -6.09 -22.21
C GLN A 283 23.63 -4.93 -21.55
N VAL A 284 24.89 -5.11 -21.17
CA VAL A 284 25.69 -4.07 -20.53
C VAL A 284 25.91 -2.90 -21.48
N GLU A 285 26.22 -3.16 -22.75
CA GLU A 285 26.39 -2.11 -23.78
C GLU A 285 25.11 -1.30 -23.97
N LEU A 286 23.95 -1.96 -24.08
CA LEU A 286 22.66 -1.29 -24.22
C LEU A 286 22.30 -0.44 -22.99
N ILE A 287 22.55 -0.96 -21.79
CA ILE A 287 22.29 -0.24 -20.53
C ILE A 287 23.20 0.99 -20.43
N CYS A 288 24.48 0.86 -20.76
CA CYS A 288 25.42 1.98 -20.79
C CYS A 288 24.98 3.05 -21.79
N GLU A 289 24.66 2.66 -23.03
CA GLU A 289 24.20 3.59 -24.07
C GLU A 289 22.89 4.28 -23.71
N TYR A 290 21.97 3.56 -23.04
CA TYR A 290 20.73 4.14 -22.52
C TYR A 290 21.00 5.16 -21.42
N ASN A 291 21.88 4.85 -20.47
CA ASN A 291 22.24 5.77 -19.40
C ASN A 291 22.97 7.02 -19.92
N ASP A 292 23.83 6.86 -20.92
CA ASP A 292 24.49 7.96 -21.61
C ASP A 292 23.47 8.86 -22.31
N LEU A 293 22.53 8.28 -23.08
CA LEU A 293 21.44 9.02 -23.72
C LEU A 293 20.59 9.76 -22.68
N LYS A 294 20.21 9.08 -21.60
CA LYS A 294 19.38 9.64 -20.53
C LYS A 294 20.07 10.83 -19.87
N THR A 295 21.36 10.71 -19.57
CA THR A 295 22.15 11.77 -18.93
C THR A 295 22.27 12.97 -19.87
N GLU A 296 22.70 12.75 -21.12
CA GLU A 296 22.86 13.84 -22.10
C GLU A 296 21.53 14.54 -22.42
N LEU A 297 20.43 13.79 -22.53
CA LEU A 297 19.10 14.37 -22.77
C LEU A 297 18.61 15.18 -21.57
N THR A 298 18.83 14.67 -20.35
CA THR A 298 18.45 15.38 -19.12
C THR A 298 19.22 16.69 -18.98
N ASP A 299 20.52 16.68 -19.25
CA ASP A 299 21.35 17.90 -19.20
C ASP A 299 21.01 18.88 -20.33
N TYR A 300 20.64 18.39 -21.51
CA TYR A 300 20.17 19.23 -22.60
C TYR A 300 18.86 19.94 -22.24
N LEU A 301 17.87 19.19 -21.71
CA LEU A 301 16.57 19.74 -21.33
C LEU A 301 16.63 20.66 -20.10
N ARG A 302 17.59 20.45 -19.19
CA ARG A 302 17.78 21.31 -18.01
C ARG A 302 18.02 22.77 -18.40
N ARG A 303 18.72 23.04 -19.51
CA ARG A 303 18.98 24.40 -20.00
C ARG A 303 17.70 25.18 -20.30
N PHE A 304 16.69 24.51 -20.83
CA PHE A 304 15.38 25.12 -21.11
C PHE A 304 14.59 25.40 -19.83
N ALA A 305 14.74 24.54 -18.82
CA ALA A 305 14.17 24.77 -17.51
C ALA A 305 14.81 25.98 -16.81
N ASP A 306 16.14 26.13 -16.90
CA ASP A 306 16.90 27.24 -16.32
C ASP A 306 16.63 28.57 -17.04
N GLU A 307 16.44 28.54 -18.36
CA GLU A 307 16.15 29.72 -19.20
C GLU A 307 14.65 30.09 -19.23
N GLY A 308 13.77 29.24 -18.69
CA GLY A 308 12.32 29.42 -18.74
C GLY A 308 11.73 29.33 -20.15
N THR A 309 12.40 28.63 -21.07
CA THR A 309 12.01 28.51 -22.47
C THR A 309 11.24 27.21 -22.74
N VAL A 310 10.24 27.27 -23.61
CA VAL A 310 9.45 26.09 -23.98
C VAL A 310 10.21 25.27 -25.03
N VAL A 311 10.42 23.98 -24.74
CA VAL A 311 11.05 23.02 -25.65
C VAL A 311 10.18 22.81 -26.89
N LYS A 312 10.76 22.98 -28.09
CA LYS A 312 10.11 22.77 -29.38
C LYS A 312 10.56 21.45 -30.02
N ARG A 313 9.88 21.06 -31.10
CA ARG A 313 10.23 19.84 -31.86
C ARG A 313 11.64 19.93 -32.44
N GLU A 314 12.01 21.10 -32.93
CA GLU A 314 13.29 21.35 -33.58
C GLU A 314 14.46 21.16 -32.62
N ASP A 315 14.27 21.49 -31.33
CA ASP A 315 15.28 21.33 -30.28
C ASP A 315 15.58 19.84 -30.03
N ILE A 316 14.54 19.01 -29.98
CA ILE A 316 14.68 17.56 -29.84
C ILE A 316 15.32 16.93 -31.08
N GLN A 317 14.93 17.38 -32.28
CA GLN A 317 15.51 16.93 -33.54
C GLN A 317 17.02 17.22 -33.58
N HIS A 318 17.40 18.46 -33.23
CA HIS A 318 18.79 18.90 -33.18
C HIS A 318 19.60 18.09 -32.16
N PHE A 319 19.05 17.82 -30.97
CA PHE A 319 19.70 16.98 -29.97
C PHE A 319 20.05 15.59 -30.53
N PHE A 320 19.11 14.92 -31.19
CA PHE A 320 19.35 13.57 -31.73
C PHE A 320 20.34 13.57 -32.90
N GLU A 321 20.33 14.60 -33.75
CA GLU A 321 21.31 14.77 -34.82
C GLU A 321 22.73 14.96 -34.26
N GLU A 322 22.88 15.81 -33.25
CA GLU A 322 24.15 15.99 -32.54
C GLU A 322 24.59 14.70 -31.83
N PHE A 323 23.68 14.05 -31.11
CA PHE A 323 23.95 12.83 -30.34
C PHE A 323 24.46 11.70 -31.26
N GLN A 324 23.79 11.48 -32.40
CA GLN A 324 24.25 10.52 -33.40
C GLN A 324 25.61 10.90 -34.01
N SER A 325 25.86 12.19 -34.24
CA SER A 325 27.15 12.65 -34.76
C SER A 325 28.30 12.39 -33.77
N ARG A 326 28.06 12.59 -32.46
CA ARG A 326 29.01 12.29 -31.37
C ARG A 326 29.27 10.79 -31.27
N LYS A 327 28.21 9.97 -31.34
CA LYS A 327 28.32 8.50 -31.32
C LYS A 327 29.13 7.94 -32.49
N ARG A 328 28.89 8.43 -33.72
CA ARG A 328 29.67 8.04 -34.92
C ARG A 328 31.16 8.39 -34.80
N ARG A 329 31.51 9.48 -34.10
CA ARG A 329 32.92 9.85 -33.85
C ARG A 329 33.60 8.95 -32.81
N ARG A 330 32.85 8.44 -31.81
CA ARG A 330 33.37 7.53 -30.78
C ARG A 330 33.64 6.13 -31.33
N THR A 331 32.74 5.57 -32.14
CA THR A 331 32.92 4.23 -32.72
C THR A 331 34.02 4.17 -33.78
N ASN A 332 34.28 5.26 -34.51
CA ASN A 332 35.33 5.31 -35.54
C ASN A 332 36.77 5.41 -34.97
N ARG A 333 36.93 5.53 -33.64
CA ARG A 333 38.24 5.67 -32.97
C ARG A 333 38.78 4.35 -32.40
N MET A 334 38.02 3.27 -32.53
CA MET A 334 38.29 1.96 -31.90
C MET A 334 38.72 0.90 -32.94
N GLN A 335 39.66 1.22 -33.83
CA GLN A 335 40.40 0.20 -34.61
C GLN A 335 41.72 -0.08 -33.91
N TYR A 336 41.71 -1.01 -32.94
CA TYR A 336 42.96 -1.59 -32.44
C TYR A 336 43.47 -2.61 -33.46
N TYR A 337 44.49 -2.23 -34.22
CA TYR A 337 45.31 -3.20 -34.94
C TYR A 337 46.20 -3.92 -33.92
N CYS A 338 45.95 -5.20 -33.67
CA CYS A 338 46.99 -6.07 -33.12
C CYS A 338 47.92 -6.46 -34.27
N SER A 339 49.20 -6.07 -34.16
CA SER A 339 50.31 -6.62 -34.95
C SER A 339 50.99 -7.74 -34.18
#